data_AF-A0A9J6G1H2-F1
#
_entry.id   AF-A0A9J6G1H2-F1
#
_cell.length_a   1.000
_cell.length_b   1.000
_cell.length_c   1.000
_cell.angle_alpha   90.00
_cell.angle_beta   90.00
_cell.angle_gamma   90.00
#
_symmetry.space_group_name_H-M   'P 1'
#
loop_
_entity.id
_entity.type
_entity.pdbx_description
1 polymer ?
#
loop_
_entity_poly.entity_id
_entity_poly.type
_entity_poly.pdbx_seq_one_letter_code
_entity_poly.pdbx_strand_id
1 'polypeptide(L)'
;MGKHGAHQPTWRATKFCRHGIANEPLAARRYEEVMQAMGHNVTVSNCGLLVNPGFPWLGASPERIAYDPAESSYGVVEIKYPHSLRNK
;
A
#
# COMPACT_ATOMS: atom_id res chain seq x y z
N MET A 1 -16.76 38.05 -8.16
CA MET A 1 -15.76 37.18 -7.51
C MET A 1 -16.44 35.87 -7.13
N GLY A 2 -16.45 34.89 -8.05
CA GLY A 2 -17.14 33.61 -7.86
C GLY A 2 -16.29 32.68 -6.99
N LYS A 3 -16.85 32.18 -5.89
CA LYS A 3 -16.21 31.12 -5.10
C LYS A 3 -16.27 29.84 -5.94
N HIS A 4 -15.15 29.49 -6.59
CA HIS A 4 -14.99 28.14 -7.12
C HIS A 4 -14.91 27.19 -5.93
N GLY A 5 -16.07 26.64 -5.53
CA GLY A 5 -16.13 25.55 -4.58
C GLY A 5 -15.32 24.38 -5.13
N ALA A 6 -14.43 23.82 -4.30
CA ALA A 6 -13.69 22.62 -4.65
C ALA A 6 -14.70 21.55 -5.09
N HIS A 7 -14.61 21.11 -6.34
CA HIS A 7 -15.42 20.03 -6.88
C HIS A 7 -15.08 18.77 -6.07
N GLN A 8 -15.98 18.35 -5.19
CA GLN A 8 -15.76 17.09 -4.46
C GLN A 8 -15.74 15.94 -5.46
N PRO A 9 -14.85 14.94 -5.30
CA PRO A 9 -14.84 13.79 -6.18
C PRO A 9 -16.18 13.06 -6.10
N THR A 10 -16.75 12.69 -7.24
CA THR A 10 -18.05 11.99 -7.33
C THR A 10 -17.97 10.52 -6.93
N TRP A 11 -16.76 9.98 -6.73
CA TRP A 11 -16.57 8.59 -6.33
C TRP A 11 -16.75 8.45 -4.81
N ARG A 12 -17.74 7.65 -4.41
CA ARG A 12 -17.94 7.26 -3.02
C ARG A 12 -17.29 5.91 -2.80
N ALA A 13 -16.32 5.82 -1.88
CA ALA A 13 -15.68 4.56 -1.54
C ALA A 13 -16.74 3.48 -1.21
N THR A 14 -16.55 2.26 -1.70
CA THR A 14 -17.45 1.14 -1.36
C THR A 14 -17.11 0.59 0.03
N LYS A 15 -17.95 -0.30 0.57
CA LYS A 15 -17.61 -1.04 1.80
C LYS A 15 -16.34 -1.87 1.67
N PHE A 16 -16.04 -2.36 0.45
CA PHE A 16 -14.83 -3.12 0.16
C PHE A 16 -13.59 -2.22 0.23
N CYS A 17 -13.64 -1.04 -0.42
CA CYS A 17 -12.53 -0.08 -0.38
C CYS A 17 -12.26 0.42 1.05
N ARG A 18 -13.31 0.82 1.79
CA ARG A 18 -13.15 1.27 3.19
C ARG A 18 -12.54 0.19 4.07
N HIS A 19 -12.95 -1.06 3.88
CA HIS A 19 -12.41 -2.18 4.64
C HIS A 19 -10.94 -2.43 4.32
N GLY A 20 -10.55 -2.38 3.05
CA GLY A 20 -9.14 -2.45 2.65
C GLY A 20 -8.31 -1.34 3.30
N ILE A 21 -8.72 -0.08 3.09
CA ILE A 21 -8.01 1.11 3.62
C ILE A 21 -7.83 1.01 5.14
N ALA A 22 -8.86 0.60 5.88
CA ALA A 22 -8.78 0.52 7.34
C ALA A 22 -7.83 -0.57 7.86
N ASN A 23 -7.63 -1.66 7.10
CA ASN A 23 -6.87 -2.83 7.56
C ASN A 23 -5.48 -2.94 6.94
N GLU A 24 -5.20 -2.19 5.87
CA GLU A 24 -3.91 -2.19 5.20
C GLU A 24 -2.72 -1.92 6.16
N PRO A 25 -2.77 -0.94 7.09
CA PRO A 25 -1.66 -0.74 8.04
C PRO A 25 -1.42 -1.94 8.97
N LEU A 26 -2.49 -2.63 9.39
CA LEU A 26 -2.39 -3.81 10.25
C LEU A 26 -1.72 -4.98 9.50
N ALA A 27 -2.10 -5.19 8.24
CA ALA A 27 -1.51 -6.22 7.41
C ALA A 27 -0.02 -5.94 7.09
N ALA A 28 0.35 -4.68 6.86
CA ALA A 28 1.75 -4.29 6.66
C ALA A 28 2.61 -4.61 7.90
N ARG A 29 2.12 -4.24 9.09
CA ARG A 29 2.79 -4.57 10.36
C ARG A 29 2.90 -6.09 10.54
N ARG A 30 1.83 -6.83 10.23
CA ARG A 30 1.84 -8.29 10.36
C ARG A 30 2.87 -8.94 9.44
N TYR A 31 3.07 -8.40 8.24
CA TYR A 31 4.12 -8.84 7.33
C TYR A 31 5.52 -8.64 7.96
N GLU A 32 5.82 -7.45 8.52
CA GLU A 32 7.10 -7.21 9.21
C GLU A 32 7.34 -8.20 10.36
N GLU A 33 6.32 -8.43 11.19
CA GLU A 33 6.41 -9.37 12.33
C GLU A 33 6.69 -10.81 11.87
N VAL A 34 6.07 -11.25 10.76
CA VAL A 34 6.28 -12.59 10.20
C VAL A 34 7.69 -12.72 9.62
N MET A 35 8.15 -11.72 8.86
CA MET A 35 9.51 -11.72 8.31
C MET A 35 10.56 -11.75 9.42
N GLN A 36 10.36 -10.95 10.48
CA GLN A 36 11.26 -10.94 11.64
C GLN A 36 11.31 -12.31 12.33
N ALA A 37 10.16 -12.96 12.50
CA ALA A 37 10.09 -14.32 13.06
C ALA A 37 10.79 -15.36 12.18
N MET A 38 10.89 -15.11 10.87
CA MET A 38 11.64 -15.93 9.91
C MET A 38 13.13 -15.56 9.82
N GLY A 39 13.61 -14.62 10.63
CA GLY A 39 15.01 -14.20 10.68
C GLY A 39 15.36 -13.05 9.72
N HIS A 40 14.37 -12.42 9.10
CA HIS A 40 14.55 -11.29 8.18
C HIS A 40 14.16 -9.97 8.84
N ASN A 41 15.13 -9.08 9.03
CA ASN A 41 14.89 -7.76 9.62
C ASN A 41 14.44 -6.73 8.57
N VAL A 42 13.33 -7.02 7.91
CA VAL A 42 12.78 -6.19 6.84
C VAL A 42 12.24 -4.88 7.40
N THR A 43 12.50 -3.77 6.70
CA THR A 43 11.86 -2.48 6.95
C THR A 43 10.80 -2.22 5.89
N VAL A 44 9.56 -1.91 6.30
CA VAL A 44 8.47 -1.58 5.39
C VAL A 44 8.14 -0.09 5.46
N SER A 45 7.98 0.53 4.29
CA SER A 45 7.74 1.97 4.17
C SER A 45 6.64 2.28 3.17
N ASN A 46 5.94 3.40 3.39
CA ASN A 46 5.01 3.93 2.39
C ASN A 46 5.79 4.51 1.21
N CYS A 47 5.19 4.48 0.02
CA CYS A 47 5.71 5.20 -1.15
C CYS A 47 4.65 6.09 -1.80
N GLY A 48 5.12 7.06 -2.58
CA GLY A 48 4.28 7.83 -3.49
C GLY A 48 4.18 7.17 -4.86
N LEU A 49 3.93 7.99 -5.89
CA LEU A 49 3.99 7.56 -7.29
C LEU A 49 5.46 7.41 -7.73
N LEU A 50 5.86 6.18 -8.06
CA LEU A 50 7.13 5.87 -8.69
C LEU A 50 6.95 5.88 -10.21
N VAL A 51 7.73 6.70 -10.91
CA VAL A 51 7.70 6.82 -12.37
C VAL A 51 8.94 6.17 -12.95
N ASN A 52 8.78 5.38 -14.01
CA ASN A 52 9.92 4.79 -14.71
C ASN A 52 10.69 5.89 -15.48
N PRO A 53 12.00 6.09 -15.23
CA PRO A 53 12.76 7.16 -15.88
C PRO A 53 12.95 6.95 -17.39
N GLY A 54 12.95 5.69 -17.85
CA GLY A 54 13.01 5.35 -19.28
C GLY A 54 11.64 5.37 -19.98
N PHE A 55 10.55 5.28 -19.22
CA PHE A 55 9.18 5.32 -19.73
C PHE A 55 8.32 6.25 -18.85
N PRO A 56 8.42 7.58 -19.00
CA PRO A 56 7.81 8.53 -18.06
C PRO A 56 6.26 8.48 -17.98
N TRP A 57 5.61 7.82 -18.94
CA TRP A 57 4.17 7.55 -18.93
C TRP A 57 3.77 6.31 -18.09
N LEU A 58 4.74 5.54 -17.62
CA LEU A 58 4.52 4.37 -16.79
C LEU A 58 4.90 4.70 -15.34
N GLY A 59 3.92 4.62 -14.45
CA GLY A 59 4.13 4.75 -13.02
C GLY A 59 3.28 3.79 -12.21
N ALA A 60 3.72 3.51 -10.99
CA ALA A 60 3.01 2.70 -10.02
C ALA A 60 3.11 3.36 -8.64
N SER A 61 2.08 3.16 -7.82
CA SER A 61 2.12 3.52 -6.40
C SER A 61 1.92 2.23 -5.61
N PRO A 62 2.99 1.45 -5.39
CA PRO A 62 2.90 0.29 -4.51
C PRO A 62 2.30 0.63 -3.15
N GLU A 63 1.70 -0.35 -2.49
CA GLU A 63 1.14 -0.13 -1.17
C GLU A 63 2.27 0.05 -0.15
N ARG A 64 3.29 -0.82 -0.18
CA ARG A 64 4.55 -0.59 0.55
C ARG A 64 5.78 -1.01 -0.24
N ILE A 65 6.91 -0.40 0.11
CA ILE A 65 8.26 -0.85 -0.25
C ILE A 65 8.88 -1.55 0.95
N ALA A 66 9.46 -2.72 0.71
CA ALA A 66 10.21 -3.50 1.69
C ALA A 66 11.71 -3.43 1.35
N TYR A 67 12.54 -3.23 2.36
CA TYR A 67 13.99 -3.41 2.24
C TYR A 67 14.43 -4.52 3.20
N ASP A 68 15.13 -5.51 2.67
CA ASP A 68 15.72 -6.58 3.47
C ASP A 68 17.26 -6.48 3.46
N PRO A 69 17.89 -6.18 4.61
CA PRO A 69 19.34 -6.17 4.74
C PRO A 69 20.00 -7.52 4.44
N ALA A 70 19.33 -8.64 4.70
CA ALA A 70 19.89 -9.98 4.46
C ALA A 70 20.05 -10.28 2.96
N GLU A 71 19.14 -9.75 2.14
CA GLU A 71 19.17 -9.90 0.68
C GLU A 71 19.84 -8.71 -0.02
N SER A 72 20.06 -7.60 0.71
CA SER A 72 20.56 -6.33 0.16
C SER A 72 19.72 -5.82 -1.02
N SER A 73 18.40 -6.05 -0.96
CA SER A 73 17.47 -5.74 -2.05
C SER A 73 16.17 -5.12 -1.57
N TYR A 74 15.53 -4.41 -2.51
CA TYR A 74 14.20 -3.86 -2.33
C TYR A 74 13.16 -4.79 -2.96
N GLY A 75 12.04 -4.95 -2.27
CA GLY A 75 10.83 -5.61 -2.74
C GLY A 75 9.61 -4.70 -2.64
N VAL A 76 8.50 -5.20 -3.16
CA VAL A 76 7.19 -4.55 -3.08
C VAL A 76 6.26 -5.43 -2.25
N VAL A 77 5.45 -4.81 -1.39
CA VAL A 77 4.38 -5.50 -0.66
C VAL A 77 3.03 -5.03 -1.22
N GLU A 78 2.27 -5.98 -1.73
CA GLU A 78 0.89 -5.79 -2.21
C GLU A 78 -0.07 -6.50 -1.24
N ILE A 79 -0.91 -5.73 -0.56
CA ILE A 79 -1.83 -6.17 0.47
C ILE A 79 -3.24 -6.24 -0.11
N LYS A 80 -3.91 -7.37 0.12
CA LYS A 80 -5.33 -7.52 -0.17
C LYS A 80 -6.07 -7.89 1.09
N TYR A 81 -7.08 -7.10 1.43
CA TYR A 81 -7.94 -7.35 2.58
C TYR A 81 -9.41 -7.52 2.15
N PRO A 82 -9.80 -8.73 1.70
CA PRO A 82 -11.09 -8.97 1.08
C PRO A 82 -12.23 -8.99 2.11
N HIS A 83 -13.09 -7.97 2.07
CA HIS A 83 -14.26 -7.86 2.97
C HIS A 83 -15.21 -9.09 2.91
N SER A 84 -15.24 -9.82 1.78
CA SER A 84 -16.03 -11.04 1.62
C SER A 84 -15.52 -12.21 2.46
N LEU A 85 -14.28 -12.19 2.96
CA LEU A 85 -13.68 -13.26 3.76
C LEU A 85 -13.59 -12.92 5.26
N ARG A 86 -14.01 -11.74 5.71
CA ARG A 86 -13.77 -11.24 7.08
C ARG A 86 -14.33 -12.09 8.24
N ASN A 87 -15.28 -12.99 7.96
CA ASN A 87 -15.97 -13.83 8.95
C ASN A 87 -16.01 -15.32 8.49
N LYS A 88 -15.07 -15.72 7.64
CA LYS A 88 -14.87 -17.13 7.30
C LYS A 88 -13.71 -17.66 8.12
#